data_AF-A0A6M0KWB5-F1
#
_entry.id   AF-A0A6M0KWB5-F1
#
_cell.length_a   1.000
_cell.length_b   1.000
_cell.length_c   1.000
_cell.angle_alpha   90.00
_cell.angle_beta   90.00
_cell.angle_gamma   90.00
#
_symmetry.space_group_name_H-M   'P 1'
#
loop_
_entity.id
_entity.type
_entity.pdbx_description
1 polymer ?
#
loop_
_entity_poly.entity_id
_entity_poly.type
_entity_poly.pdbx_seq_one_letter_code
_entity_poly.pdbx_strand_id
1 'polypeptide(L)'
;EFSMVRLRAFGTYEIRITDPEHFLREIVGTDGHFTVDEIDEQLRNLILSKFANILGESNIPVLDLASNYENFSNYIGERIAPHFGEYGLKLTKILVENISLPNDVEKALDKRTSREVTGDLEKHIRYQTGEALGSSGEGGSSIGDMVGMGAGIALGQDMANRIVSKDAPPELPTRDDTSYHIAVDDISEGPYDMRTIKSLIEKGTITRDTLVWR
;
A
#
# COMPACT_ATOMS: atom_id res chain seq x y z
N GLU A 1 -0.53 6.94 -4.74
CA GLU A 1 -0.47 7.02 -6.21
C GLU A 1 0.40 5.90 -6.75
N PHE A 2 -0.18 4.84 -7.31
CA PHE A 2 0.58 3.79 -8.00
C PHE A 2 0.73 4.19 -9.47
N SER A 3 1.97 4.24 -9.98
CA SER A 3 2.26 4.78 -11.33
C SER A 3 1.71 3.92 -12.48
N MET A 4 1.59 2.60 -12.28
CA MET A 4 0.99 1.65 -13.23
C MET A 4 0.84 0.31 -12.51
N VAL A 5 -0.39 -0.22 -12.45
CA VAL A 5 -0.67 -1.50 -11.81
C VAL A 5 -1.13 -2.48 -12.88
N ARG A 6 -0.42 -3.60 -13.03
CA ARG A 6 -0.87 -4.69 -13.88
C ARG A 6 -1.90 -5.52 -13.12
N LEU A 7 -3.16 -5.40 -13.50
CA LEU A 7 -4.25 -6.17 -12.93
C LEU A 7 -4.54 -7.40 -13.77
N ARG A 8 -4.88 -8.51 -13.10
CA ARG A 8 -5.51 -9.66 -13.74
C ARG A 8 -6.81 -9.94 -12.99
N ALA A 9 -7.92 -9.92 -13.72
CA ALA A 9 -9.22 -10.27 -13.18
C ALA A 9 -9.64 -11.66 -13.65
N PHE A 10 -10.32 -12.39 -12.79
CA PHE A 10 -10.99 -13.65 -13.07
C PHE A 10 -12.47 -13.45 -12.81
N GLY A 11 -13.30 -14.07 -13.63
CA GLY A 11 -14.73 -13.88 -13.55
C GLY A 11 -15.51 -14.82 -14.45
N THR A 12 -16.82 -14.80 -14.25
CA THR A 12 -17.79 -15.59 -14.99
C THR A 12 -18.86 -14.67 -15.56
N TYR A 13 -19.44 -15.06 -16.69
CA TYR A 13 -20.50 -14.31 -17.33
C TYR A 13 -21.57 -15.25 -17.86
N GLU A 14 -22.80 -14.77 -17.87
CA GLU A 14 -23.96 -15.49 -18.38
C GLU A 14 -24.62 -14.65 -19.46
N ILE A 15 -24.99 -15.31 -20.56
CA ILE A 15 -25.65 -14.69 -21.70
C ILE A 15 -26.94 -15.40 -22.06
N ARG A 16 -27.83 -14.66 -22.70
CA ARG A 16 -29.03 -15.19 -23.32
C ARG A 16 -29.19 -14.59 -24.71
N ILE A 17 -29.49 -15.41 -25.70
CA ILE A 17 -29.90 -14.93 -27.01
C ILE A 17 -31.28 -14.30 -26.88
N THR A 18 -31.39 -13.01 -27.21
CA THR A 18 -32.66 -12.27 -27.19
C THR A 18 -33.18 -11.97 -28.58
N ASP A 19 -32.30 -11.86 -29.57
CA ASP A 19 -32.64 -11.71 -30.97
C ASP A 19 -31.87 -12.75 -31.80
N PRO A 20 -32.46 -13.93 -32.06
CA PRO A 20 -31.80 -15.00 -32.80
C PRO A 20 -31.47 -14.62 -34.25
N GLU A 21 -32.29 -13.81 -34.91
CA GLU A 21 -32.05 -13.41 -36.30
C GLU A 21 -30.83 -12.49 -36.37
N HIS A 22 -30.78 -11.49 -35.50
CA HIS A 22 -29.64 -10.58 -35.42
C HIS A 22 -28.37 -11.33 -34.99
N PHE A 23 -28.47 -12.24 -34.02
CA PHE A 23 -27.35 -13.07 -33.59
C PHE A 23 -26.78 -13.90 -34.74
N LEU A 24 -27.63 -14.61 -35.49
CA LEU A 24 -27.19 -15.39 -36.64
C LEU A 24 -26.55 -14.51 -37.72
N ARG A 25 -27.09 -13.31 -37.97
CA ARG A 25 -26.55 -12.40 -38.98
C ARG A 25 -25.19 -11.82 -38.60
N GLU A 26 -25.00 -11.38 -37.36
CA GLU A 26 -23.77 -10.69 -36.94
C GLU A 26 -22.66 -11.65 -36.49
N ILE A 27 -23.00 -12.74 -35.80
CA ILE A 27 -22.02 -13.67 -35.23
C ILE A 27 -21.71 -14.82 -36.20
N VAL A 28 -22.73 -15.47 -36.76
CA VAL A 28 -22.55 -16.61 -37.68
C VAL A 28 -22.25 -16.13 -39.11
N GLY A 29 -22.91 -15.05 -39.53
CA GLY A 29 -22.66 -14.40 -40.81
C GLY A 29 -22.95 -15.33 -41.99
N THR A 30 -21.90 -15.66 -42.76
CA THR A 30 -22.00 -16.57 -43.92
C THR A 30 -21.35 -17.94 -43.66
N ASP A 31 -20.85 -18.17 -42.44
CA ASP A 31 -20.24 -19.44 -42.09
C ASP A 31 -21.32 -20.52 -41.95
N GLY A 32 -21.16 -21.60 -42.71
CA GLY A 32 -22.09 -22.73 -42.70
C GLY A 32 -21.88 -23.67 -41.51
N HIS A 33 -20.76 -23.56 -40.80
CA HIS A 33 -20.46 -24.35 -39.63
C HIS A 33 -19.83 -23.48 -38.54
N PHE A 34 -20.57 -23.27 -37.46
CA PHE A 34 -20.14 -22.39 -36.39
C PHE A 34 -20.37 -23.06 -35.04
N THR A 35 -19.39 -22.92 -34.14
CA THR A 35 -19.32 -23.65 -32.88
C THR A 35 -19.49 -22.72 -31.68
N VAL A 36 -19.82 -23.31 -30.53
CA VAL A 36 -19.95 -22.56 -29.28
C VAL A 36 -18.61 -21.98 -28.82
N ASP A 37 -17.51 -22.69 -29.08
CA ASP A 37 -16.17 -22.27 -28.67
C ASP A 37 -15.73 -20.97 -29.38
N GLU A 38 -16.10 -20.81 -30.66
CA GLU A 38 -15.83 -19.59 -31.44
C GLU A 38 -16.61 -18.39 -30.91
N ILE A 39 -17.87 -18.60 -30.48
CA ILE A 39 -18.68 -17.57 -29.82
C ILE A 39 -18.01 -17.14 -28.53
N ASP A 40 -17.64 -18.11 -27.68
CA ASP A 40 -17.06 -17.84 -26.38
C ASP A 40 -15.77 -17.03 -26.53
N GLU A 41 -14.90 -17.39 -27.48
CA GLU A 41 -13.69 -16.62 -27.74
C GLU A 41 -13.96 -15.18 -28.19
N GLN A 42 -14.90 -14.97 -29.12
CA GLN A 42 -15.27 -13.63 -29.55
C GLN A 42 -15.84 -12.79 -28.42
N LEU A 43 -16.77 -13.33 -27.64
CA LEU A 43 -17.40 -12.63 -26.52
C LEU A 43 -16.41 -12.36 -25.39
N ARG A 44 -15.50 -13.30 -25.10
CA ARG A 44 -14.39 -13.10 -24.15
C ARG A 44 -13.50 -11.94 -24.59
N ASN A 45 -13.12 -11.89 -25.87
CA ASN A 45 -12.31 -10.81 -26.41
C ASN A 45 -13.03 -9.45 -26.36
N LEU A 46 -14.35 -9.44 -26.61
CA LEU A 46 -15.19 -8.25 -26.45
C LEU A 46 -15.18 -7.76 -24.99
N ILE A 47 -15.43 -8.66 -24.02
CA ILE A 47 -15.38 -8.32 -22.59
C ILE A 47 -14.02 -7.75 -22.24
N LEU A 48 -12.92 -8.41 -22.61
CA LEU A 48 -11.55 -7.96 -22.29
C LEU A 48 -11.26 -6.55 -22.82
N SER A 49 -11.63 -6.29 -24.08
CA SER A 49 -11.45 -4.99 -24.71
C SER A 49 -12.23 -3.88 -24.00
N LYS A 50 -13.51 -4.12 -23.72
CA LYS A 50 -14.38 -3.14 -23.05
C LYS A 50 -13.99 -2.95 -21.59
N PHE A 51 -13.66 -4.02 -20.88
CA PHE A 51 -13.21 -3.99 -19.49
C PHE A 51 -11.97 -3.10 -19.32
N ALA A 52 -10.96 -3.26 -20.17
CA ALA A 52 -9.75 -2.45 -20.13
C ALA A 52 -10.03 -0.95 -20.35
N ASN A 53 -10.90 -0.62 -21.32
CA ASN A 53 -11.30 0.77 -21.58
C ASN A 53 -12.08 1.36 -20.41
N ILE A 54 -13.08 0.65 -19.90
CA ILE A 54 -13.89 1.11 -18.77
C ILE A 54 -12.99 1.35 -17.55
N LEU A 55 -12.07 0.43 -17.24
CA LEU A 55 -11.14 0.62 -16.13
C LEU A 55 -10.22 1.82 -16.33
N GLY A 56 -9.67 2.01 -17.54
CA GLY A 56 -8.76 3.11 -17.84
C GLY A 56 -9.44 4.49 -17.83
N GLU A 57 -10.72 4.55 -18.19
CA GLU A 57 -11.55 5.76 -18.09
C GLU A 57 -12.08 5.98 -16.67
N SER A 58 -12.25 4.90 -15.91
CA SER A 58 -12.72 4.96 -14.53
C SER A 58 -11.61 5.47 -13.62
N ASN A 59 -11.89 6.54 -12.87
CA ASN A 59 -10.95 7.04 -11.85
C ASN A 59 -11.07 6.23 -10.55
N ILE A 60 -11.29 4.90 -10.65
CA ILE A 60 -11.53 4.02 -9.50
C ILE A 60 -10.17 3.61 -8.91
N PRO A 61 -9.89 3.92 -7.63
CA PRO A 61 -8.69 3.46 -6.96
C PRO A 61 -8.62 1.93 -6.94
N VAL A 62 -7.43 1.37 -7.18
CA VAL A 62 -7.21 -0.09 -7.19
C VAL A 62 -7.65 -0.76 -5.88
N LEU A 63 -7.51 -0.07 -4.74
CA LEU A 63 -7.99 -0.59 -3.46
C LEU A 63 -9.52 -0.73 -3.40
N ASP A 64 -10.26 0.15 -4.06
CA ASP A 64 -11.72 0.14 -4.06
C ASP A 64 -12.26 -1.00 -4.94
N LEU A 65 -11.50 -1.40 -5.97
CA LEU A 65 -11.79 -2.59 -6.77
C LEU A 65 -11.71 -3.87 -5.93
N ALA A 66 -10.75 -3.95 -5.01
CA ALA A 66 -10.53 -5.12 -4.17
C ALA A 66 -11.46 -5.19 -2.95
N SER A 67 -12.03 -4.06 -2.52
CA SER A 67 -12.87 -3.98 -1.33
C SER A 67 -14.33 -4.39 -1.59
N ASN A 68 -14.83 -4.24 -2.83
CA ASN A 68 -16.20 -4.60 -3.17
C ASN A 68 -16.36 -5.10 -4.63
N TYR A 69 -16.16 -6.40 -4.82
CA TYR A 69 -16.29 -7.04 -6.13
C TYR A 69 -17.71 -7.03 -6.70
N GLU A 70 -18.75 -7.04 -5.85
CA GLU A 70 -20.14 -7.03 -6.31
C GLU A 70 -20.49 -5.70 -6.99
N ASN A 71 -20.19 -4.58 -6.32
CA ASN A 71 -20.39 -3.25 -6.89
C ASN A 71 -19.56 -3.06 -8.16
N PHE A 72 -18.32 -3.56 -8.16
CA PHE A 72 -17.48 -3.50 -9.35
C PHE A 72 -18.05 -4.33 -10.50
N SER A 73 -18.55 -5.54 -10.22
CA SER A 73 -19.20 -6.40 -11.21
C SER A 73 -20.42 -5.73 -11.82
N ASN A 74 -21.27 -5.10 -11.01
CA ASN A 74 -22.44 -4.37 -11.48
C ASN A 74 -22.02 -3.16 -12.34
N TYR A 75 -21.05 -2.37 -11.88
CA TYR A 75 -20.56 -1.19 -12.58
C TYR A 75 -20.02 -1.51 -13.99
N ILE A 76 -19.23 -2.58 -14.09
CA ILE A 76 -18.69 -3.09 -15.35
C ILE A 76 -19.82 -3.68 -16.21
N GLY A 77 -20.69 -4.50 -15.61
CA GLY A 77 -21.78 -5.17 -16.30
C GLY A 77 -22.72 -4.20 -17.00
N GLU A 78 -23.11 -3.12 -16.33
CA GLU A 78 -23.99 -2.09 -16.90
C GLU A 78 -23.38 -1.42 -18.14
N ARG A 79 -22.05 -1.28 -18.20
CA ARG A 79 -21.34 -0.64 -19.31
C ARG A 79 -21.02 -1.60 -20.45
N ILE A 80 -20.77 -2.87 -20.14
CA ILE A 80 -20.49 -3.90 -21.14
C ILE A 80 -21.79 -4.41 -21.78
N ALA A 81 -22.89 -4.51 -21.02
CA ALA A 81 -24.15 -5.10 -21.48
C ALA A 81 -24.70 -4.52 -22.81
N PRO A 82 -24.66 -3.19 -23.08
CA PRO A 82 -25.14 -2.66 -24.36
C PRO A 82 -24.40 -3.23 -25.58
N HIS A 83 -23.10 -3.52 -25.45
CA HIS A 83 -22.30 -4.09 -26.54
C HIS A 83 -22.68 -5.52 -26.88
N PHE A 84 -23.22 -6.29 -25.93
CA PHE A 84 -23.79 -7.61 -26.22
C PHE A 84 -25.09 -7.46 -27.04
N GLY A 85 -25.84 -6.39 -26.80
CA GLY A 85 -27.07 -6.08 -27.54
C GLY A 85 -26.83 -5.88 -29.04
N GLU A 86 -25.66 -5.36 -29.43
CA GLU A 86 -25.23 -5.21 -30.83
C GLU A 86 -25.12 -6.56 -31.57
N TYR A 87 -25.08 -7.68 -30.84
CA TYR A 87 -25.02 -9.04 -31.38
C TYR A 87 -26.32 -9.83 -31.15
N GLY A 88 -27.41 -9.17 -30.75
CA GLY A 88 -28.66 -9.86 -30.38
C GLY A 88 -28.57 -10.66 -29.07
N LEU A 89 -27.56 -10.39 -28.24
CA LEU A 89 -27.32 -11.05 -26.97
C LEU A 89 -27.69 -10.14 -25.80
N LYS A 90 -28.16 -10.74 -24.71
CA LYS A 90 -28.30 -10.09 -23.41
C LYS A 90 -27.28 -10.66 -22.44
N LEU A 91 -26.42 -9.80 -21.92
CA LEU A 91 -25.60 -10.11 -20.75
C LEU A 91 -26.52 -10.17 -19.52
N THR A 92 -26.81 -11.38 -19.04
CA THR A 92 -27.73 -11.56 -17.90
C THR A 92 -27.02 -11.39 -16.57
N LYS A 93 -25.74 -11.78 -16.51
CA LYS A 93 -24.92 -11.68 -15.32
C LYS A 93 -23.45 -11.57 -15.70
N ILE A 94 -22.70 -10.78 -14.94
CA ILE A 94 -21.25 -10.79 -14.94
C ILE A 94 -20.77 -10.75 -13.50
N LEU A 95 -19.77 -11.55 -13.19
CA LEU A 95 -19.20 -11.68 -11.85
C LEU A 95 -17.69 -11.56 -11.96
N VAL A 96 -17.12 -10.64 -11.20
CA VAL A 96 -15.68 -10.57 -10.95
C VAL A 96 -15.42 -11.35 -9.67
N GLU A 97 -14.69 -12.45 -9.78
CA GLU A 97 -14.44 -13.39 -8.68
C GLU A 97 -13.15 -13.07 -7.93
N ASN A 98 -12.10 -12.67 -8.66
CA ASN A 98 -10.83 -12.29 -8.06
C ASN A 98 -10.11 -11.27 -8.95
N ILE A 99 -9.45 -10.29 -8.32
CA ILE A 99 -8.48 -9.43 -8.98
C ILE A 99 -7.13 -9.70 -8.34
N SER A 100 -6.22 -10.33 -9.08
CA SER A 100 -4.84 -10.48 -8.63
C SER A 100 -4.15 -9.13 -8.71
N LEU A 101 -3.77 -8.64 -7.54
CA LEU A 101 -2.98 -7.42 -7.37
C LEU A 101 -1.49 -7.79 -7.45
N PRO A 102 -0.62 -6.94 -8.03
CA PRO A 102 0.82 -7.12 -7.92
C PRO A 102 1.28 -7.07 -6.45
N ASN A 103 2.32 -7.83 -6.11
CA ASN A 103 2.90 -7.91 -4.75
C ASN A 103 3.17 -6.54 -4.11
N ASP A 104 3.51 -5.52 -4.92
CA ASP A 104 3.78 -4.16 -4.43
C ASP A 104 2.52 -3.44 -3.91
N VAL A 105 1.37 -3.73 -4.53
CA VAL A 105 0.07 -3.19 -4.11
C VAL A 105 -0.43 -3.95 -2.88
N GLU A 106 -0.25 -5.27 -2.82
CA GLU A 106 -0.58 -6.08 -1.63
C GLU A 106 0.20 -5.62 -0.40
N LYS A 107 1.52 -5.46 -0.51
CA LYS A 107 2.35 -4.94 0.60
C LYS A 107 1.95 -3.53 1.04
N ALA A 108 1.57 -2.68 0.09
CA ALA A 108 1.10 -1.33 0.39
C ALA A 108 -0.28 -1.34 1.07
N LEU A 109 -1.17 -2.25 0.67
CA LEU A 109 -2.46 -2.50 1.33
C LEU A 109 -2.23 -3.00 2.76
N ASP A 110 -1.38 -4.01 2.95
CA ASP A 110 -1.05 -4.55 4.28
C ASP A 110 -0.46 -3.47 5.18
N LYS A 111 0.44 -2.63 4.66
CA LYS A 111 1.03 -1.50 5.41
C LYS A 111 0.01 -0.40 5.74
N ARG A 112 -1.01 -0.18 4.89
CA ARG A 112 -2.06 0.79 5.16
C ARG A 112 -3.04 0.23 6.19
N THR A 113 -3.50 -1.00 6.00
CA THR A 113 -4.37 -1.72 6.92
C THR A 113 -3.70 -1.90 8.29
N SER A 114 -2.40 -2.21 8.34
CA SER A 114 -1.66 -2.30 9.60
C SER A 114 -1.61 -0.96 10.33
N ARG A 115 -1.50 0.16 9.62
CA ARG A 115 -1.50 1.51 10.22
C ARG A 115 -2.90 1.91 10.70
N GLU A 116 -3.93 1.56 9.95
CA GLU A 116 -5.33 1.91 10.22
C GLU A 116 -5.94 1.06 11.34
N VAL A 117 -5.66 -0.25 11.35
CA VAL A 117 -6.11 -1.18 12.40
C VAL A 117 -5.35 -0.97 13.71
N THR A 118 -4.09 -0.55 13.65
CA THR A 118 -3.27 -0.49 14.85
C THR A 118 -3.48 0.77 15.66
N GLY A 119 -3.75 1.94 15.06
CA GLY A 119 -3.97 3.21 15.77
C GLY A 119 -2.83 3.66 16.70
N ASP A 120 -1.79 2.84 16.87
CA ASP A 120 -0.88 2.84 18.00
C ASP A 120 0.55 2.61 17.50
N LEU A 121 1.29 3.70 17.41
CA LEU A 121 2.63 3.77 16.83
C LEU A 121 3.61 2.79 17.49
N GLU A 122 3.37 2.46 18.76
CA GLU A 122 4.20 1.54 19.56
C GLU A 122 4.18 0.11 19.03
N LYS A 123 3.01 -0.38 18.62
CA LYS A 123 2.86 -1.75 18.10
C LYS A 123 3.47 -1.88 16.70
N HIS A 124 3.52 -0.79 15.93
CA HIS A 124 4.16 -0.74 14.61
C HIS A 124 5.70 -0.78 14.70
N ILE A 125 6.30 -0.09 15.68
CA ILE A 125 7.74 -0.19 15.99
C ILE A 125 8.08 -1.62 16.45
N ARG A 126 7.25 -2.19 17.32
CA ARG A 126 7.43 -3.56 17.83
C ARG A 126 7.32 -4.62 16.73
N TYR A 127 6.36 -4.46 15.81
CA TYR A 127 6.20 -5.37 14.66
C TYR A 127 7.40 -5.32 13.71
N GLN A 128 7.84 -4.11 13.33
CA GLN A 128 9.02 -3.95 12.45
C GLN A 128 10.31 -4.48 13.09
N THR A 129 10.47 -4.26 14.40
CA THR A 129 11.62 -4.80 15.15
C THR A 129 11.54 -6.33 15.24
N GLY A 130 10.33 -6.89 15.40
CA GLY A 130 10.10 -8.34 15.40
C GLY A 130 10.36 -9.00 14.04
N GLU A 131 10.00 -8.36 12.93
CA GLU A 131 10.26 -8.86 11.57
C GLU A 131 11.77 -8.85 11.23
N ALA A 132 12.49 -7.81 11.67
CA ALA A 132 13.94 -7.72 11.54
C ALA A 132 14.69 -8.79 12.38
N LEU A 133 14.12 -9.17 13.52
CA LEU A 133 14.65 -10.24 14.38
C LEU A 133 14.24 -11.66 13.92
N GLY A 134 13.09 -11.80 13.24
CA GLY A 134 12.63 -13.09 12.70
C GLY A 134 13.32 -13.48 11.39
N SER A 135 13.69 -12.51 10.56
CA SER A 135 14.45 -12.73 9.31
C SER A 135 15.93 -13.05 9.52
N SER A 136 16.43 -12.97 10.76
CA SER A 136 17.80 -13.36 11.14
C SER A 136 17.92 -14.80 11.67
N GLY A 137 16.82 -15.57 11.66
CA GLY A 137 16.76 -16.93 12.23
C GLY A 137 16.95 -18.10 11.26
N GLU A 138 16.88 -17.89 9.94
CA GLU A 138 16.95 -18.98 8.95
C GLU A 138 17.96 -18.67 7.84
N GLY A 139 19.23 -18.99 8.07
CA GLY A 139 20.25 -18.98 7.00
C GLY A 139 21.55 -18.38 7.48
N GLY A 140 22.58 -19.23 7.56
CA GLY A 140 23.84 -18.93 8.22
C GLY A 140 24.52 -17.66 7.71
N SER A 141 24.88 -16.78 8.64
CA SER A 141 25.77 -15.65 8.39
C SER A 141 26.95 -15.71 9.35
N SER A 142 28.07 -16.06 8.74
CA SER A 142 29.48 -15.80 9.04
C SER A 142 29.83 -15.17 10.39
N ILE A 143 30.81 -15.80 11.06
CA ILE A 143 31.53 -15.38 12.27
C ILE A 143 32.04 -13.91 12.26
N GLY A 144 32.04 -13.22 11.11
CA GLY A 144 32.38 -11.80 10.99
C GLY A 144 31.38 -10.85 11.66
N ASP A 145 30.09 -11.20 11.72
CA ASP A 145 29.05 -10.36 12.37
C ASP A 145 28.97 -10.58 13.90
N MET A 146 29.61 -11.64 14.41
CA MET A 146 29.65 -11.93 15.85
C MET A 146 30.55 -10.95 16.63
N VAL A 147 31.52 -10.32 15.97
CA VAL A 147 32.38 -9.29 16.58
C VAL A 147 31.60 -7.97 16.76
N GLY A 148 30.61 -7.69 15.90
CA GLY A 148 29.70 -6.54 16.04
C GLY A 148 28.69 -6.69 17.20
N MET A 149 28.25 -7.92 17.51
CA MET A 149 27.34 -8.18 18.63
C MET A 149 28.03 -8.09 20.00
N GLY A 150 29.32 -8.42 20.11
CA GLY A 150 30.08 -8.28 21.36
C GLY A 150 30.22 -6.81 21.81
N ALA A 151 30.36 -5.89 20.86
CA ALA A 151 30.34 -4.44 21.12
C ALA A 151 28.90 -3.91 21.38
N GLY A 152 27.90 -4.52 20.74
CA GLY A 152 26.48 -4.18 20.94
C GLY A 152 25.95 -4.54 22.33
N ILE A 153 26.45 -5.61 22.96
CA ILE A 153 26.03 -5.99 24.33
C ILE A 153 26.65 -5.06 25.38
N ALA A 154 27.90 -4.60 25.20
CA ALA A 154 28.52 -3.64 26.11
C ALA A 154 27.86 -2.25 26.05
N LEU A 155 27.46 -1.80 24.85
CA LEU A 155 26.62 -0.60 24.65
C LEU A 155 25.17 -0.81 25.12
N GLY A 156 24.64 -2.02 24.99
CA GLY A 156 23.30 -2.39 25.43
C GLY A 156 23.13 -2.40 26.95
N GLN A 157 24.18 -2.70 27.71
CA GLN A 157 24.12 -2.75 29.16
C GLN A 157 24.17 -1.34 29.79
N ASP A 158 24.88 -0.40 29.18
CA ASP A 158 24.89 1.02 29.58
C ASP A 158 23.59 1.74 29.15
N MET A 159 22.96 1.28 28.07
CA MET A 159 21.65 1.74 27.61
C MET A 159 20.49 1.13 28.43
N ALA A 160 20.59 -0.14 28.85
CA ALA A 160 19.62 -0.79 29.73
C ALA A 160 19.58 -0.17 31.14
N ASN A 161 20.73 0.20 31.71
CA ASN A 161 20.76 0.93 32.99
C ASN A 161 20.17 2.35 32.89
N ARG A 162 20.12 2.97 31.70
CA ARG A 162 19.38 4.22 31.45
C ARG A 162 17.89 4.03 31.24
N ILE A 163 17.44 2.81 30.91
CA ILE A 163 16.03 2.47 30.68
C ILE A 163 15.34 2.05 31.99
N VAL A 164 16.05 1.39 32.92
CA VAL A 164 15.48 0.99 34.22
C VAL A 164 15.26 2.16 35.18
N SER A 165 15.85 3.34 34.94
CA SER A 165 15.52 4.58 35.67
C SER A 165 14.38 5.41 35.04
N LYS A 166 13.62 4.85 34.09
CA LYS A 166 12.58 5.55 33.33
C LYS A 166 11.16 5.01 33.57
N ASP A 167 10.90 4.40 34.73
CA ASP A 167 9.56 4.03 35.21
C ASP A 167 8.96 5.10 36.16
N ALA A 168 8.96 6.36 35.69
CA ALA A 168 8.05 7.38 36.20
C ALA A 168 7.15 7.82 35.03
N PRO A 169 5.83 8.03 35.24
CA PRO A 169 4.89 8.33 34.16
C PRO A 169 5.33 9.58 33.38
N PRO A 170 5.12 9.65 32.05
CA PRO A 170 5.47 10.84 31.29
C PRO A 170 4.66 12.04 31.80
N GLU A 171 5.37 13.10 32.19
CA GLU A 171 4.78 14.37 32.59
C GLU A 171 4.06 15.01 31.39
N LEU A 172 2.82 15.46 31.63
CA LEU A 172 2.00 16.18 30.65
C LEU A 172 2.75 17.41 30.11
N PRO A 173 2.58 17.78 28.81
CA PRO A 173 3.28 18.91 28.23
C PRO A 173 2.90 20.21 28.94
N THR A 174 3.84 20.80 29.67
CA THR A 174 3.71 22.15 30.21
C THR A 174 3.83 23.16 29.07
N ARG A 175 2.87 24.10 29.00
CA ARG A 175 2.86 25.28 28.12
C ARG A 175 4.07 26.18 28.43
N ASP A 176 5.24 25.83 27.91
CA ASP A 176 6.34 26.76 27.67
C ASP A 176 7.28 26.15 26.62
N ASP A 177 6.78 26.07 25.39
CA ASP A 177 7.49 25.56 24.22
C ASP A 177 8.41 26.65 23.64
N THR A 178 9.28 27.19 24.50
CA THR A 178 10.33 28.11 24.04
C THR A 178 11.49 27.27 23.52
N SER A 179 11.41 26.96 22.23
CA SER A 179 12.50 26.41 21.44
C SER A 179 13.52 27.50 21.08
N TYR A 180 14.78 27.10 20.97
CA TYR A 180 15.89 27.96 20.56
C TYR A 180 16.64 27.34 19.39
N HIS A 181 17.10 28.20 18.49
CA HIS A 181 18.01 27.88 17.41
C HIS A 181 19.38 28.51 17.70
N ILE A 182 20.44 27.82 17.28
CA ILE A 182 21.83 28.26 17.49
C ILE A 182 22.59 28.23 16.17
N ALA A 183 23.58 29.11 16.01
CA ALA A 183 24.52 29.07 14.89
C ALA A 183 25.85 28.45 15.33
N VAL A 184 26.12 27.20 14.93
CA VAL A 184 27.42 26.54 15.14
C VAL A 184 28.10 26.44 13.78
N ASP A 185 29.32 26.96 13.66
CA ASP A 185 30.08 27.00 12.39
C ASP A 185 29.29 27.62 11.21
N ASP A 186 28.58 28.73 11.46
CA ASP A 186 27.68 29.41 10.51
C ASP A 186 26.47 28.57 10.02
N ILE A 187 26.21 27.42 10.65
CA ILE A 187 25.07 26.55 10.35
C ILE A 187 24.04 26.66 11.49
N SER A 188 22.78 26.89 11.09
CA SER A 188 21.64 26.92 12.02
C SER A 188 21.26 25.51 12.47
N GLU A 189 21.33 25.23 13.77
CA GLU A 189 20.90 23.99 14.41
C GLU A 189 19.74 24.23 15.41
N GLY A 190 18.88 23.23 15.60
CA GLY A 190 17.69 23.30 16.47
C GLY A 190 16.41 22.81 15.79
N PRO A 191 15.24 22.93 16.44
CA PRO A 191 14.98 23.60 17.71
C PRO A 191 15.43 22.80 18.96
N TYR A 192 16.05 23.48 19.92
CA TYR A 192 16.46 22.92 21.21
C TYR A 192 15.68 23.53 22.37
N ASP A 193 15.46 22.75 23.42
CA ASP A 193 14.94 23.27 24.68
C ASP A 193 16.05 23.95 25.52
N MET A 194 15.67 24.74 26.51
CA MET A 194 16.61 25.44 27.39
C MET A 194 17.55 24.49 28.15
N ARG A 195 17.13 23.24 28.40
CA ARG A 195 17.95 22.23 29.07
C ARG A 195 19.11 21.78 28.17
N THR A 196 18.82 21.57 26.90
CA THR A 196 19.81 21.22 25.87
C THR A 196 20.79 22.35 25.63
N ILE A 197 20.31 23.61 25.55
CA ILE A 197 21.17 24.79 25.43
C ILE A 197 22.17 24.88 26.59
N LYS A 198 21.74 24.68 27.84
CA LYS A 198 22.64 24.67 29.01
C LYS A 198 23.71 23.58 28.91
N SER A 199 23.33 22.37 28.47
CA SER A 199 24.29 21.28 28.29
C SER A 199 25.32 21.57 27.18
N LEU A 200 24.90 22.25 26.10
CA LEU A 200 25.80 22.63 25.02
C LEU A 200 26.79 23.73 25.44
N ILE A 201 26.41 24.62 26.36
CA ILE A 201 27.31 25.59 26.99
C ILE A 201 28.33 24.86 27.87
N GLU A 202 27.90 23.89 28.69
CA GLU A 202 28.80 23.11 29.55
C GLU A 202 29.82 22.28 28.75
N LYS A 203 29.40 21.78 27.58
CA LYS A 203 30.27 21.05 26.63
C LYS A 203 31.19 21.96 25.81
N GLY A 204 31.04 23.28 25.91
CA GLY A 204 31.81 24.27 25.16
C GLY A 204 31.44 24.37 23.67
N THR A 205 30.34 23.74 23.25
CA THR A 205 29.83 23.81 21.87
C THR A 205 29.18 25.16 21.58
N ILE A 206 28.55 25.77 22.59
CA ILE A 206 28.04 27.13 22.53
C ILE A 206 28.98 28.01 23.35
N THR A 207 29.47 29.09 22.75
CA THR A 207 30.28 30.11 23.44
C THR A 207 29.49 31.42 23.53
N ARG A 208 30.08 32.45 24.14
CA ARG A 208 29.44 33.78 24.23
C ARG A 208 29.23 34.45 22.87
N ASP A 209 29.97 34.01 21.87
CA ASP A 209 29.92 34.56 20.51
C ASP A 209 28.92 33.80 19.61
N THR A 210 28.33 32.70 20.10
CA THR A 210 27.32 31.92 19.38
C THR A 210 26.00 32.69 19.30
N LEU A 211 25.49 32.89 18.08
CA LEU A 211 24.17 33.49 17.86
C LEU A 211 23.08 32.50 18.29
N VAL A 212 22.18 32.96 19.16
CA VAL A 212 21.03 32.19 19.64
C VAL A 212 19.76 33.01 19.42
N TRP A 213 18.74 32.42 18.80
CA TRP A 213 17.44 33.03 18.59
C TRP A 213 16.30 32.05 18.89
N ARG A 214 15.08 32.58 18.94
CA ARG A 214 13.85 31.83 19.19
C ARG A 214 13.10 31.59 17.89
#